data_AF-A0A3P3QEK1-F1
#
_entry.id   AF-A0A3P3QEK1-F1
#
_cell.length_a   1.000
_cell.length_b   1.000
_cell.length_c   1.000
_cell.angle_alpha   90.00
_cell.angle_beta   90.00
_cell.angle_gamma   90.00
#
_symmetry.space_group_name_H-M   'P 1'
#
loop_
_entity.id
_entity.type
_entity.pdbx_description
1 polymer ?
#
loop_
_entity_poly.entity_id
_entity_poly.type
_entity_poly.pdbx_seq_one_letter_code
_entity_poly.pdbx_strand_id
1 'polypeptide(L)'
;MSFTELLQPIQQFLQCETPDSWLMEAQKPERLAVLLQDHLICELKAAQTAMYLLRRYACDKDSSVTLLNWLKPFEDFAYRFDGDIQSLKQAEKLTKSIIGRSDFAYSDRIIDRMVLLIREELHHFCQVLDIMQARGIPYENISASRYAKTLIQNCKTHEPQILIDKLICGAYIEARSCERFARLAEFVDPELASFYTSLLRSEARHFADYLELAQVISKSDITERVRFFGQLEAELILTADPDFKFHSGAPVTTI
;
A
#
# COMPACT_ATOMS: atom_id res chain seq x y z
N MET A 1 17.21 9.07 -13.49
CA MET A 1 16.85 9.42 -12.11
C MET A 1 17.57 8.43 -11.22
N SER A 2 18.49 8.92 -10.38
CA SER A 2 19.14 8.14 -9.33
C SER A 2 18.14 7.79 -8.22
N PHE A 3 18.45 6.78 -7.39
CA PHE A 3 17.59 6.43 -6.25
C PHE A 3 17.45 7.59 -5.26
N THR A 4 18.51 8.37 -5.06
CA THR A 4 18.47 9.58 -4.24
C THR A 4 17.47 10.60 -4.75
N GLU A 5 17.42 10.84 -6.07
CA GLU A 5 16.44 11.75 -6.69
C GLU A 5 15.01 11.20 -6.59
N LEU A 6 14.82 9.88 -6.65
CA LEU A 6 13.51 9.23 -6.51
C LEU A 6 12.96 9.37 -5.09
N LEU A 7 13.81 9.21 -4.07
CA LEU A 7 13.41 9.21 -2.65
C LEU A 7 13.31 10.62 -2.06
N GLN A 8 13.92 11.63 -2.68
CA GLN A 8 13.91 13.00 -2.14
C GLN A 8 12.49 13.54 -1.88
N PRO A 9 11.50 13.43 -2.79
CA PRO A 9 10.15 13.89 -2.50
C PRO A 9 9.48 13.15 -1.33
N ILE A 10 9.81 11.87 -1.17
CA ILE A 10 9.28 11.01 -0.10
C ILE A 10 9.85 11.43 1.25
N GLN A 11 11.17 11.63 1.31
CA GLN A 11 11.87 12.11 2.51
C GLN A 11 11.41 13.50 2.94
N GLN A 12 11.00 14.35 2.00
CA GLN A 12 10.42 15.67 2.29
C GLN A 12 8.96 15.60 2.75
N PHE A 13 8.22 14.58 2.33
CA PHE A 13 6.80 14.40 2.65
C PHE A 13 6.58 13.72 4.00
N LEU A 14 7.38 12.70 4.31
CA LEU A 14 7.35 12.00 5.60
C LEU A 14 7.94 12.90 6.70
N GLN A 15 7.36 12.82 7.90
CA GLN A 15 7.78 13.66 9.04
C GLN A 15 8.77 12.96 9.98
N CYS A 16 9.11 11.70 9.71
CA CYS A 16 10.18 10.98 10.37
C CYS A 16 10.75 9.89 9.44
N GLU A 17 12.00 9.51 9.68
CA GLU A 17 12.59 8.31 9.08
C GLU A 17 12.09 7.05 9.79
N THR A 18 12.25 5.89 9.15
CA THR A 18 12.05 4.62 9.84
C THR A 18 13.08 4.47 10.97
N PRO A 19 12.66 4.15 12.21
CA PRO A 19 13.57 3.99 13.34
C PRO A 19 14.59 2.87 13.12
N ASP A 20 15.84 3.08 13.53
CA ASP A 20 16.87 2.03 13.48
C ASP A 20 16.46 0.79 14.29
N SER A 21 15.70 0.94 15.38
CA SER A 21 15.17 -0.18 16.14
C SER A 21 14.23 -1.07 15.31
N TRP A 22 13.45 -0.48 14.41
CA TRP A 22 12.62 -1.23 13.48
C TRP A 22 13.48 -1.98 12.44
N LEU A 23 14.52 -1.34 11.91
CA LEU A 23 15.45 -1.98 10.96
C LEU A 23 16.23 -3.12 11.61
N MET A 24 16.71 -2.94 12.84
CA MET A 24 17.40 -3.98 13.60
C MET A 24 16.51 -5.20 13.86
N GLU A 25 15.23 -4.98 14.14
CA GLU A 25 14.26 -6.07 14.29
C GLU A 25 13.99 -6.74 12.94
N ALA A 26 13.79 -5.96 11.87
CA ALA A 26 13.49 -6.45 10.53
C ALA A 26 14.59 -7.33 9.92
N GLN A 27 15.85 -7.07 10.29
CA GLN A 27 17.02 -7.83 9.82
C GLN A 27 17.15 -9.23 10.43
N LYS A 28 16.43 -9.50 11.53
CA LYS A 28 16.51 -10.79 12.20
C LYS A 28 15.92 -11.88 11.29
N PRO A 29 16.62 -13.01 11.05
CA PRO A 29 16.13 -14.07 10.18
C PRO A 29 14.72 -14.58 10.56
N GLU A 30 14.41 -14.64 11.85
CA GLU A 30 13.10 -15.04 12.36
C GLU A 30 11.96 -14.06 12.03
N ARG A 31 12.27 -12.83 11.61
CA ARG A 31 11.28 -11.82 11.20
C ARG A 31 10.96 -11.83 9.72
N LEU A 32 11.77 -12.51 8.90
CA LEU A 32 11.59 -12.55 7.45
C LEU A 32 10.20 -13.09 7.06
N ALA A 33 9.74 -14.17 7.71
CA ALA A 33 8.43 -14.75 7.43
C ALA A 33 7.30 -13.75 7.69
N VAL A 34 7.33 -13.06 8.84
CA VAL A 34 6.33 -12.05 9.19
C VAL A 34 6.37 -10.86 8.24
N LEU A 35 7.55 -10.40 7.83
CA LEU A 35 7.69 -9.30 6.87
C LEU A 35 7.07 -9.65 5.52
N LEU A 36 7.41 -10.80 4.96
CA LEU A 36 6.90 -11.20 3.64
C LEU A 36 5.40 -11.51 3.68
N GLN A 37 4.91 -12.16 4.75
CA GLN A 37 3.47 -12.41 4.91
C GLN A 37 2.68 -11.10 5.07
N ASP A 38 3.20 -10.11 5.82
CA ASP A 38 2.53 -8.81 5.98
C ASP A 38 2.62 -7.97 4.73
N HIS A 39 3.78 -7.95 4.08
CA HIS A 39 3.99 -7.28 2.80
C HIS A 39 3.00 -7.83 1.76
N LEU A 40 2.92 -9.15 1.59
CA LEU A 40 1.95 -9.78 0.69
C LEU A 40 0.53 -9.25 0.90
N ILE A 41 0.10 -9.16 2.17
CA ILE A 41 -1.25 -8.71 2.51
C ILE A 41 -1.41 -7.19 2.37
N CYS A 42 -0.35 -6.41 2.57
CA CYS A 42 -0.34 -4.98 2.28
C CYS A 42 -0.62 -4.73 0.80
N GLU A 43 -0.03 -5.50 -0.13
CA GLU A 43 -0.31 -5.34 -1.57
C GLU A 43 -1.78 -5.61 -1.89
N LEU A 44 -2.34 -6.68 -1.33
CA LEU A 44 -3.77 -6.96 -1.51
C LEU A 44 -4.66 -5.86 -0.91
N LYS A 45 -4.30 -5.33 0.26
CA LYS A 45 -5.07 -4.25 0.92
C LYS A 45 -4.98 -2.93 0.15
N ALA A 46 -3.84 -2.63 -0.48
CA ALA A 46 -3.68 -1.47 -1.36
C ALA A 46 -4.61 -1.60 -2.58
N ALA A 47 -4.59 -2.76 -3.25
CA ALA A 47 -5.52 -3.08 -4.34
C ALA A 47 -7.00 -2.98 -3.89
N GLN A 48 -7.35 -3.56 -2.74
CA GLN A 48 -8.72 -3.48 -2.17
C GLN A 48 -9.16 -2.04 -1.87
N THR A 49 -8.26 -1.20 -1.39
CA THR A 49 -8.55 0.20 -1.07
C THR A 49 -8.81 1.00 -2.35
N ALA A 50 -7.94 0.89 -3.35
CA ALA A 50 -8.14 1.51 -4.65
C ALA A 50 -9.43 1.02 -5.33
N MET A 51 -9.70 -0.28 -5.23
CA MET A 51 -10.93 -0.90 -5.73
C MET A 51 -12.18 -0.29 -5.08
N TYR A 52 -12.15 -0.10 -3.76
CA TYR A 52 -13.24 0.55 -3.03
C TYR A 52 -13.46 1.99 -3.51
N LEU A 53 -12.38 2.75 -3.70
CA LEU A 53 -12.46 4.14 -4.19
C LEU A 53 -13.10 4.19 -5.58
N LEU A 54 -12.68 3.32 -6.49
CA LEU A 54 -13.25 3.21 -7.83
C LEU A 54 -14.75 2.95 -7.79
N ARG A 55 -15.16 1.89 -7.09
CA ARG A 55 -16.56 1.47 -6.99
C ARG A 55 -17.44 2.54 -6.36
N ARG A 56 -16.93 3.24 -5.35
CA ARG A 56 -17.71 4.25 -4.62
C ARG A 56 -17.84 5.55 -5.40
N TYR A 57 -16.78 6.01 -6.06
CA TYR A 57 -16.69 7.38 -6.56
C TYR A 57 -16.59 7.51 -8.07
N ALA A 58 -16.01 6.54 -8.78
CA ALA A 58 -15.62 6.74 -10.18
C ALA A 58 -16.35 5.82 -11.17
N CYS A 59 -16.72 4.61 -10.77
CA CYS A 59 -17.26 3.60 -11.68
C CYS A 59 -18.79 3.55 -11.69
N ASP A 60 -19.33 3.04 -12.81
CA ASP A 60 -20.71 2.58 -12.90
C ASP A 60 -20.93 1.20 -12.24
N LYS A 61 -22.16 0.68 -12.29
CA LYS A 61 -22.52 -0.58 -11.63
C LYS A 61 -21.84 -1.80 -12.28
N ASP A 62 -21.79 -1.86 -13.60
CA ASP A 62 -21.27 -3.03 -14.32
C ASP A 62 -19.74 -3.11 -14.21
N SER A 63 -19.07 -1.97 -14.26
CA SER A 63 -17.64 -1.85 -13.98
C SER A 63 -17.35 -2.20 -12.52
N SER A 64 -18.22 -1.80 -11.59
CA SER A 64 -18.07 -2.18 -10.18
C SER A 64 -18.14 -3.69 -9.95
N VAL A 65 -18.97 -4.42 -10.71
CA VAL A 65 -19.03 -5.89 -10.66
C VAL A 65 -17.78 -6.51 -11.30
N THR A 66 -17.34 -5.97 -12.42
CA THR A 66 -16.10 -6.40 -13.11
C THR A 66 -14.89 -6.29 -12.18
N LEU A 67 -14.78 -5.16 -11.49
CA LEU A 67 -13.78 -4.85 -10.49
C LEU A 67 -13.78 -5.84 -9.31
N LEU A 68 -14.96 -6.16 -8.75
CA LEU A 68 -15.09 -7.19 -7.72
C LEU A 68 -14.63 -8.57 -8.17
N ASN A 69 -15.04 -8.98 -9.38
CA ASN A 69 -14.67 -10.28 -9.93
C ASN A 69 -13.17 -10.39 -10.21
N TRP A 70 -12.52 -9.28 -10.54
CA TRP A 70 -11.07 -9.24 -10.76
C TRP A 70 -10.29 -9.50 -9.46
N LEU A 71 -10.76 -8.96 -8.33
CA LEU A 71 -10.08 -9.11 -7.04
C LEU A 71 -10.35 -10.47 -6.37
N LYS A 72 -11.49 -11.09 -6.69
CA LYS A 72 -11.99 -12.30 -6.04
C LYS A 72 -10.94 -13.43 -5.90
N PRO A 73 -10.14 -13.79 -6.92
CA PRO A 73 -9.17 -14.87 -6.78
C PRO A 73 -8.11 -14.60 -5.71
N PHE A 74 -7.68 -13.34 -5.57
CA PHE A 74 -6.72 -12.94 -4.56
C PHE A 74 -7.34 -12.94 -3.15
N GLU A 75 -8.61 -12.55 -3.02
CA GLU A 75 -9.34 -12.63 -1.76
C GLU A 75 -9.61 -14.07 -1.34
N ASP A 76 -9.97 -14.96 -2.28
CA ASP A 76 -10.14 -16.38 -2.01
C ASP A 76 -8.82 -17.01 -1.53
N PHE A 77 -7.70 -16.67 -2.19
CA PHE A 77 -6.38 -17.14 -1.76
C PHE A 77 -6.04 -16.64 -0.35
N ALA A 78 -6.09 -15.32 -0.13
CA ALA A 78 -5.62 -14.70 1.11
C ALA A 78 -6.49 -15.04 2.34
N TYR A 79 -7.82 -15.16 2.15
CA TYR A 79 -8.75 -15.29 3.28
C TYR A 79 -9.42 -16.67 3.38
N ARG A 80 -9.38 -17.47 2.32
CA ARG A 80 -10.02 -18.80 2.26
C ARG A 80 -9.05 -19.92 1.94
N PHE A 81 -7.78 -19.60 1.67
CA PHE A 81 -6.75 -20.56 1.27
C PHE A 81 -7.16 -21.36 0.02
N ASP A 82 -7.88 -20.71 -0.90
CA ASP A 82 -8.37 -21.30 -2.14
C ASP A 82 -7.69 -20.66 -3.35
N GLY A 83 -7.08 -21.48 -4.20
CA GLY A 83 -6.31 -21.05 -5.36
C GLY A 83 -4.81 -21.35 -5.25
N ASP A 84 -4.07 -20.96 -6.29
CA ASP A 84 -2.63 -21.20 -6.42
C ASP A 84 -1.95 -20.07 -7.21
N ILE A 85 -0.63 -20.00 -7.15
CA ILE A 85 0.12 -18.89 -7.77
C ILE A 85 -0.06 -18.79 -9.29
N GLN A 86 -0.27 -19.91 -9.99
CA GLN A 86 -0.46 -19.88 -11.45
C GLN A 86 -1.82 -19.31 -11.81
N SER A 87 -2.87 -19.66 -11.07
CA SER A 87 -4.20 -19.09 -11.26
C SER A 87 -4.24 -17.59 -10.91
N LEU A 88 -3.51 -17.15 -9.87
CA LEU A 88 -3.37 -15.73 -9.52
C LEU A 88 -2.64 -14.93 -10.61
N LYS A 89 -1.52 -15.43 -11.13
CA LYS A 89 -0.77 -14.78 -12.24
C LYS A 89 -1.59 -14.58 -13.51
N GLN A 90 -2.52 -15.50 -13.77
CA GLN A 90 -3.47 -15.36 -14.87
C GLN A 90 -4.54 -14.30 -14.56
N ALA A 91 -4.96 -14.20 -13.30
CA ALA A 91 -5.96 -13.25 -12.82
C ALA A 91 -5.44 -11.82 -12.64
N GLU A 92 -4.13 -11.59 -12.53
CA GLU A 92 -3.53 -10.24 -12.41
C GLU A 92 -3.95 -9.29 -13.54
N LYS A 93 -4.22 -9.81 -14.74
CA LYS A 93 -4.56 -8.99 -15.90
C LYS A 93 -6.06 -8.71 -15.97
N LEU A 94 -6.43 -7.45 -15.78
CA LEU A 94 -7.78 -6.99 -16.13
C LEU A 94 -7.98 -7.04 -17.65
N THR A 95 -8.99 -7.79 -18.09
CA THR A 95 -9.31 -7.98 -19.52
C THR A 95 -10.44 -7.08 -20.03
N LYS A 96 -11.15 -6.40 -19.12
CA LYS A 96 -12.33 -5.58 -19.44
C LYS A 96 -12.06 -4.11 -19.14
N SER A 97 -12.58 -3.23 -20.00
CA SER A 97 -12.52 -1.78 -19.77
C SER A 97 -13.39 -1.38 -18.59
N ILE A 98 -12.94 -0.37 -17.84
CA ILE A 98 -13.67 0.23 -16.73
C ILE A 98 -14.33 1.52 -17.22
N ILE A 99 -15.64 1.63 -17.01
CA ILE A 99 -16.45 2.76 -17.46
C ILE A 99 -16.72 3.69 -16.28
N GLY A 100 -16.39 4.96 -16.48
CA GLY A 100 -16.63 6.04 -15.54
C GLY A 100 -18.09 6.44 -15.44
N ARG A 101 -18.51 6.87 -14.24
CA ARG A 101 -19.81 7.52 -14.06
C ARG A 101 -19.79 8.92 -14.67
N SER A 102 -20.88 9.30 -15.31
CA SER A 102 -21.00 10.57 -16.03
C SER A 102 -21.24 11.78 -15.12
N ASP A 103 -21.66 11.56 -13.88
CA ASP A 103 -22.02 12.60 -12.89
C ASP A 103 -20.85 13.02 -11.99
N PHE A 104 -19.65 12.48 -12.22
CA PHE A 104 -18.44 12.84 -11.46
C PHE A 104 -17.32 13.26 -12.42
N ALA A 105 -16.95 14.53 -12.35
CA ALA A 105 -16.03 15.17 -13.31
C ALA A 105 -14.60 14.57 -13.32
N TYR A 106 -14.21 13.85 -12.26
CA TYR A 106 -12.88 13.27 -12.12
C TYR A 106 -12.85 11.76 -12.33
N SER A 107 -13.94 11.15 -12.80
CA SER A 107 -14.07 9.69 -12.97
C SER A 107 -12.91 9.09 -13.76
N ASP A 108 -12.65 9.58 -14.97
CA ASP A 108 -11.63 9.02 -15.86
C ASP A 108 -10.24 9.10 -15.24
N ARG A 109 -9.91 10.23 -14.60
CA ARG A 109 -8.61 10.40 -13.94
C ARG A 109 -8.43 9.44 -12.76
N ILE A 110 -9.45 9.27 -11.92
CA ILE A 110 -9.37 8.30 -10.81
C ILE A 110 -9.25 6.88 -11.38
N ILE A 111 -10.02 6.55 -12.42
CA ILE A 111 -9.98 5.24 -13.09
C ILE A 111 -8.59 4.93 -13.60
N ASP A 112 -8.00 5.82 -14.39
CA ASP A 112 -6.69 5.59 -15.01
C ASP A 112 -5.60 5.33 -13.95
N ARG A 113 -5.59 6.13 -12.87
CA ARG A 113 -4.60 6.00 -11.79
C ARG A 113 -4.81 4.77 -10.94
N MET A 114 -6.04 4.55 -10.46
CA MET A 114 -6.33 3.45 -9.53
C MET A 114 -6.32 2.09 -10.22
N VAL A 115 -6.74 1.98 -11.48
CA VAL A 115 -6.65 0.69 -12.22
C VAL A 115 -5.20 0.32 -12.47
N LEU A 116 -4.34 1.28 -12.81
CA LEU A 116 -2.91 1.05 -12.94
C LEU A 116 -2.31 0.57 -11.61
N LEU A 117 -2.60 1.29 -10.51
CA LEU A 117 -2.16 0.92 -9.16
C LEU A 117 -2.60 -0.50 -8.81
N ILE A 118 -3.90 -0.83 -8.91
CA ILE A 118 -4.42 -2.17 -8.59
C ILE A 118 -3.67 -3.24 -9.36
N ARG A 119 -3.40 -3.02 -10.65
CA ARG A 119 -2.65 -3.99 -11.46
C ARG A 119 -1.22 -4.19 -10.95
N GLU A 120 -0.56 -3.11 -10.57
CA GLU A 120 0.80 -3.16 -10.02
C GLU A 120 0.82 -3.85 -8.65
N GLU A 121 -0.13 -3.56 -7.76
CA GLU A 121 -0.18 -4.23 -6.45
C GLU A 121 -0.51 -5.72 -6.55
N LEU A 122 -1.42 -6.11 -7.46
CA LEU A 122 -1.69 -7.54 -7.69
C LEU A 122 -0.47 -8.25 -8.31
N HIS A 123 0.34 -7.54 -9.09
CA HIS A 123 1.61 -8.06 -9.58
C HIS A 123 2.63 -8.21 -8.45
N HIS A 124 2.80 -7.19 -7.60
CA HIS A 124 3.67 -7.24 -6.44
C HIS A 124 3.26 -8.37 -5.49
N PHE A 125 1.97 -8.56 -5.25
CA PHE A 125 1.41 -9.67 -4.47
C PHE A 125 1.96 -11.02 -4.97
N CYS A 126 1.87 -11.28 -6.27
CA CYS A 126 2.36 -12.52 -6.84
C CYS A 126 3.88 -12.65 -6.78
N GLN A 127 4.64 -11.56 -6.90
CA GLN A 127 6.09 -11.56 -6.73
C GLN A 127 6.50 -11.90 -5.28
N VAL A 128 5.82 -11.33 -4.29
CA VAL A 128 6.06 -11.67 -2.87
C VAL A 128 5.74 -13.15 -2.63
N LEU A 129 4.63 -13.64 -3.20
CA LEU A 129 4.25 -15.05 -3.08
C LEU A 129 5.28 -16.00 -3.72
N ASP A 130 5.83 -15.66 -4.89
CA ASP A 130 6.93 -16.42 -5.51
C ASP A 130 8.15 -16.48 -4.59
N ILE A 131 8.55 -15.35 -4.00
CA ILE A 131 9.69 -15.26 -3.07
C ILE A 131 9.46 -16.14 -1.84
N MET A 132 8.25 -16.08 -1.27
CA MET A 132 7.87 -16.93 -0.13
C MET A 132 7.96 -18.41 -0.49
N GLN A 133 7.45 -18.83 -1.65
CA GLN A 133 7.51 -20.22 -2.11
C GLN A 133 8.96 -20.68 -2.35
N ALA A 134 9.78 -19.86 -3.01
CA ALA A 134 11.19 -20.16 -3.27
C ALA A 134 12.00 -20.33 -1.96
N ARG A 135 11.59 -19.64 -0.90
CA ARG A 135 12.23 -19.67 0.42
C ARG A 135 11.59 -20.67 1.39
N GLY A 136 10.58 -21.42 0.95
CA GLY A 136 9.87 -22.40 1.79
C GLY A 136 9.11 -21.76 2.96
N ILE A 137 8.69 -20.49 2.82
CA ILE A 137 7.91 -19.77 3.83
C ILE A 137 6.43 -20.04 3.56
N PRO A 138 5.73 -20.81 4.41
CA PRO A 138 4.30 -21.02 4.24
C PRO A 138 3.54 -19.71 4.46
N TYR A 139 2.44 -19.53 3.71
CA TYR A 139 1.51 -18.45 3.99
C TYR A 139 0.64 -18.81 5.19
N GLU A 140 0.57 -17.92 6.16
CA GLU A 140 -0.27 -18.03 7.35
C GLU A 140 -1.06 -16.73 7.53
N ASN A 141 -2.23 -16.82 8.16
CA ASN A 141 -3.00 -15.63 8.50
C ASN A 141 -2.29 -14.86 9.62
N ILE A 142 -1.97 -13.60 9.34
CA ILE A 142 -1.45 -12.67 10.33
C ILE A 142 -2.41 -11.51 10.58
N SER A 143 -2.39 -10.95 11.78
CA SER A 143 -3.14 -9.74 12.10
C SER A 143 -2.61 -8.55 11.33
N ALA A 144 -3.51 -7.65 10.92
CA ALA A 144 -3.11 -6.35 10.38
C ALA A 144 -2.50 -5.48 11.48
N SER A 145 -1.47 -4.71 11.12
CA SER A 145 -0.91 -3.68 11.99
C SER A 145 -1.95 -2.60 12.34
N ARG A 146 -1.70 -1.84 13.42
CA ARG A 146 -2.54 -0.70 13.81
C ARG A 146 -2.51 0.47 12.82
N TYR A 147 -1.47 0.55 11.99
CA TYR A 147 -1.09 1.73 11.20
C TYR A 147 -2.23 2.27 10.32
N ALA A 148 -2.60 1.53 9.26
CA ALA A 148 -3.60 2.00 8.29
C ALA A 148 -4.98 2.20 8.94
N LYS A 149 -5.34 1.34 9.90
CA LYS A 149 -6.60 1.46 10.65
C LYS A 149 -6.66 2.79 11.41
N THR A 150 -5.60 3.15 12.13
CA THR A 150 -5.58 4.41 12.89
C THR A 150 -5.62 5.63 11.97
N LEU A 151 -4.93 5.62 10.83
CA LEU A 151 -5.04 6.70 9.83
C LEU A 151 -6.49 6.86 9.35
N ILE A 152 -7.14 5.77 8.92
CA ILE A 152 -8.51 5.80 8.40
C ILE A 152 -9.53 6.25 9.46
N GLN A 153 -9.32 5.89 10.73
CA GLN A 153 -10.20 6.33 11.83
C GLN A 153 -10.17 7.85 12.07
N ASN A 154 -9.12 8.54 11.62
CA ASN A 154 -8.97 9.99 11.75
C ASN A 154 -9.42 10.76 10.49
N CYS A 155 -9.98 10.06 9.49
CA CYS A 155 -10.65 10.69 8.37
C CYS A 155 -11.95 11.40 8.83
N LYS A 156 -12.26 12.53 8.19
CA LYS A 156 -13.58 13.15 8.29
C LYS A 156 -14.65 12.22 7.74
N THR A 157 -15.91 12.46 8.13
CA THR A 157 -17.03 11.56 7.84
C THR A 157 -17.97 12.04 6.72
N HIS A 158 -17.81 13.28 6.24
CA HIS A 158 -18.67 13.88 5.23
C HIS A 158 -17.95 14.04 3.89
N GLU A 159 -18.72 14.00 2.79
CA GLU A 159 -18.21 14.22 1.44
C GLU A 159 -18.00 15.72 1.15
N PRO A 160 -17.01 16.10 0.33
CA PRO A 160 -15.98 15.25 -0.28
C PRO A 160 -14.76 15.00 0.64
N GLN A 161 -14.78 15.49 1.88
CA GLN A 161 -13.62 15.49 2.76
C GLN A 161 -13.16 14.09 3.16
N ILE A 162 -14.07 13.14 3.32
CA ILE A 162 -13.72 11.73 3.58
C ILE A 162 -12.91 11.12 2.44
N LEU A 163 -13.22 11.45 1.18
CA LEU A 163 -12.47 10.98 0.01
C LEU A 163 -11.07 11.62 0.00
N ILE A 164 -10.99 12.94 0.18
CA ILE A 164 -9.71 13.67 0.23
C ILE A 164 -8.81 13.09 1.31
N ASP A 165 -9.34 12.89 2.53
CA ASP A 165 -8.58 12.31 3.63
C ASP A 165 -8.10 10.88 3.32
N LYS A 166 -8.95 10.04 2.72
CA LYS A 166 -8.55 8.68 2.33
C LYS A 166 -7.43 8.66 1.30
N LEU A 167 -7.44 9.60 0.35
CA LEU A 167 -6.36 9.74 -0.63
C LEU A 167 -5.07 10.22 0.03
N ILE A 168 -5.14 11.15 0.99
CA ILE A 168 -3.97 11.56 1.78
C ILE A 168 -3.41 10.40 2.62
N CYS A 169 -4.28 9.60 3.25
CA CYS A 169 -3.85 8.39 3.95
C CYS A 169 -3.15 7.40 3.00
N GLY A 170 -3.69 7.20 1.79
CA GLY A 170 -3.03 6.43 0.73
C GLY A 170 -1.63 6.96 0.44
N ALA A 171 -1.47 8.25 0.19
CA ALA A 171 -0.17 8.88 -0.06
C ALA A 171 0.85 8.60 1.06
N TYR A 172 0.43 8.65 2.34
CA TYR A 172 1.30 8.32 3.48
C TYR A 172 1.66 6.84 3.56
N ILE A 173 0.74 5.94 3.23
CA ILE A 173 1.02 4.49 3.22
C ILE A 173 2.08 4.17 2.16
N GLU A 174 1.88 4.62 0.92
CA GLU A 174 2.82 4.37 -0.20
C GLU A 174 4.19 5.03 0.05
N ALA A 175 4.19 6.28 0.55
CA ALA A 175 5.43 6.98 0.88
C ALA A 175 6.23 6.23 1.95
N ARG A 176 5.57 5.74 3.01
CA ARG A 176 6.24 4.96 4.06
C ARG A 176 6.71 3.60 3.54
N SER A 177 5.91 2.93 2.71
CA SER A 177 6.32 1.68 2.06
C SER A 177 7.59 1.88 1.25
N CYS A 178 7.64 2.90 0.40
CA CYS A 178 8.81 3.23 -0.40
C CYS A 178 10.06 3.48 0.46
N GLU A 179 9.94 4.30 1.52
CA GLU A 179 11.05 4.58 2.42
C GLU A 179 11.54 3.33 3.15
N ARG A 180 10.63 2.47 3.63
CA ARG A 180 10.99 1.20 4.28
C ARG A 180 11.64 0.21 3.32
N PHE A 181 11.13 0.08 2.09
CA PHE A 181 11.77 -0.78 1.08
C PHE A 181 13.20 -0.31 0.77
N ALA A 182 13.40 0.99 0.61
CA ALA A 182 14.72 1.55 0.35
C ALA A 182 15.69 1.26 1.49
N ARG A 183 15.25 1.50 2.74
CA ARG A 183 16.07 1.22 3.93
C ARG A 183 16.34 -0.26 4.12
N LEU A 184 15.35 -1.13 3.91
CA LEU A 184 15.51 -2.58 4.06
C LEU A 184 16.45 -3.19 3.01
N ALA A 185 16.41 -2.68 1.78
CA ALA A 185 17.26 -3.18 0.69
C ALA A 185 18.76 -3.13 1.02
N GLU A 186 19.17 -2.26 1.95
CA GLU A 186 20.57 -2.14 2.40
C GLU A 186 21.01 -3.28 3.34
N PHE A 187 20.07 -4.02 3.94
CA PHE A 187 20.38 -4.99 5.00
C PHE A 187 19.90 -6.43 4.72
N VAL A 188 19.13 -6.64 3.66
CA VAL A 188 18.67 -7.96 3.25
C VAL A 188 19.62 -8.60 2.24
N ASP A 189 19.42 -9.88 1.93
CA ASP A 189 20.22 -10.57 0.91
C ASP A 189 20.03 -9.97 -0.50
N PRO A 190 20.97 -10.20 -1.44
CA PRO A 190 20.96 -9.53 -2.74
C PRO A 190 19.69 -9.74 -3.58
N GLU A 191 19.05 -10.91 -3.47
CA GLU A 191 17.81 -11.20 -4.20
C GLU A 191 16.66 -10.32 -3.68
N LEU A 192 16.48 -10.30 -2.36
CA LEU A 192 15.42 -9.50 -1.73
C LEU A 192 15.70 -8.00 -1.85
N ALA A 193 16.97 -7.59 -1.78
CA ALA A 193 17.38 -6.21 -2.00
C ALA A 193 17.02 -5.73 -3.41
N SER A 194 17.29 -6.56 -4.43
CA SER A 194 16.90 -6.26 -5.81
C SER A 194 15.39 -6.18 -5.96
N PHE A 195 14.63 -7.05 -5.29
CA PHE A 195 13.17 -7.02 -5.32
C PHE A 195 12.63 -5.73 -4.70
N TYR A 196 12.99 -5.42 -3.45
CA TYR A 196 12.53 -4.18 -2.78
C TYR A 196 12.95 -2.92 -3.53
N THR A 197 14.15 -2.92 -4.11
CA THR A 197 14.60 -1.79 -4.95
C THR A 197 13.74 -1.64 -6.21
N SER A 198 13.24 -2.74 -6.79
CA SER A 198 12.40 -2.72 -7.99
C SER A 198 11.01 -2.12 -7.74
N LEU A 199 10.50 -2.21 -6.50
CA LEU A 199 9.21 -1.64 -6.08
C LEU A 199 9.26 -0.11 -5.96
N LEU A 200 10.42 0.48 -5.63
CA LEU A 200 10.52 1.91 -5.27
C LEU A 200 9.88 2.85 -6.31
N ARG A 201 9.96 2.51 -7.60
CA ARG A 201 9.42 3.37 -8.66
C ARG A 201 7.88 3.34 -8.71
N SER A 202 7.24 2.20 -8.51
CA SER A 202 5.76 2.12 -8.43
C SER A 202 5.29 2.84 -7.18
N GLU A 203 5.88 2.54 -6.03
CA GLU A 203 5.56 3.16 -4.73
C GLU A 203 5.63 4.69 -4.75
N ALA A 204 6.75 5.25 -5.27
CA ALA A 204 6.92 6.70 -5.39
C ALA A 204 5.85 7.33 -6.31
N ARG A 205 5.40 6.59 -7.33
CA ARG A 205 4.37 7.05 -8.26
C ARG A 205 2.98 6.94 -7.64
N HIS A 206 2.69 5.86 -6.91
CA HIS A 206 1.44 5.69 -6.18
C HIS A 206 1.25 6.80 -5.14
N PHE A 207 2.30 7.08 -4.36
CA PHE A 207 2.36 8.25 -3.47
C PHE A 207 1.97 9.54 -4.20
N ALA A 208 2.63 9.83 -5.32
CA ALA A 208 2.40 11.06 -6.08
C ALA A 208 0.98 11.11 -6.66
N ASP A 209 0.47 10.00 -7.21
CA ASP A 209 -0.86 9.89 -7.79
C ASP A 209 -1.95 10.08 -6.70
N TYR A 210 -1.80 9.49 -5.52
CA TYR A 210 -2.71 9.70 -4.39
C TYR A 210 -2.76 11.17 -3.96
N LEU A 211 -1.60 11.81 -3.82
CA LEU A 211 -1.51 13.21 -3.38
C LEU A 211 -2.06 14.18 -4.45
N GLU A 212 -1.77 13.93 -5.73
CA GLU A 212 -2.35 14.68 -6.86
C GLU A 212 -3.87 14.57 -6.85
N LEU A 213 -4.41 13.35 -6.75
CA LEU A 213 -5.85 13.13 -6.73
C LEU A 213 -6.52 13.83 -5.54
N ALA A 214 -5.91 13.78 -4.35
CA ALA A 214 -6.42 14.48 -3.17
C ALA A 214 -6.56 15.98 -3.44
N GLN A 215 -5.54 16.61 -4.05
CA GLN A 215 -5.55 18.04 -4.34
C GLN A 215 -6.51 18.40 -5.48
N VAL A 216 -6.60 17.57 -6.53
CA VAL A 216 -7.48 17.81 -7.68
C VAL A 216 -8.96 17.74 -7.30
N ILE A 217 -9.32 16.86 -6.37
CA ILE A 217 -10.69 16.70 -5.87
C ILE A 217 -11.04 17.79 -4.85
N SER A 218 -10.06 18.27 -4.09
CA SER A 218 -10.24 19.35 -3.13
C SER A 218 -10.42 20.70 -3.83
N LYS A 219 -11.42 21.48 -3.38
CA LYS A 219 -11.59 22.88 -3.81
C LYS A 219 -10.67 23.85 -3.06
N SER A 220 -10.06 23.40 -1.97
CA SER A 220 -9.18 24.18 -1.11
C SER A 220 -7.80 23.53 -1.03
N ASP A 221 -6.82 24.29 -0.53
CA ASP A 221 -5.51 23.76 -0.19
C ASP A 221 -5.62 22.59 0.80
N ILE A 222 -4.90 21.50 0.55
CA ILE A 222 -4.89 20.30 1.39
C ILE A 222 -3.73 20.28 2.41
N THR A 223 -2.86 21.29 2.41
CA THR A 223 -1.59 21.28 3.17
C THR A 223 -1.83 21.06 4.66
N GLU A 224 -2.89 21.65 5.23
CA GLU A 224 -3.23 21.44 6.63
C GLU A 224 -3.62 19.99 6.94
N ARG A 225 -4.42 19.35 6.06
CA ARG A 225 -4.80 17.93 6.21
C ARG A 225 -3.61 17.01 6.02
N VAL A 226 -2.75 17.29 5.04
CA VAL A 226 -1.49 16.56 4.84
C VAL A 226 -0.63 16.66 6.10
N ARG A 227 -0.42 17.86 6.64
CA ARG A 227 0.36 18.06 7.87
C ARG A 227 -0.22 17.28 9.04
N PHE A 228 -1.54 17.32 9.23
CA PHE A 228 -2.23 16.58 10.29
C PHE A 228 -1.95 15.07 10.19
N PHE A 229 -2.13 14.48 9.00
CA PHE A 229 -1.89 13.05 8.83
C PHE A 229 -0.41 12.70 8.95
N GLY A 230 0.51 13.54 8.50
CA GLY A 230 1.93 13.29 8.67
C GLY A 230 2.40 13.33 10.12
N GLN A 231 1.78 14.15 10.97
CA GLN A 231 2.06 14.15 12.41
C GLN A 231 1.58 12.84 13.06
N LEU A 232 0.36 12.42 12.72
CA LEU A 232 -0.20 11.15 13.19
C LEU A 232 0.59 9.94 12.69
N GLU A 233 1.01 9.96 11.43
CA GLU A 233 1.82 8.92 10.81
C GLU A 233 3.18 8.80 11.50
N ALA A 234 3.87 9.91 11.71
CA ALA A 234 5.16 9.91 12.41
C ALA A 234 5.02 9.41 13.85
N GLU A 235 3.95 9.78 14.57
CA GLU A 235 3.66 9.24 15.90
C GLU A 235 3.49 7.71 15.85
N LEU A 236 2.76 7.17 14.87
CA LEU A 236 2.57 5.72 14.73
C LEU A 236 3.88 4.97 14.46
N ILE A 237 4.78 5.57 13.65
CA ILE A 237 6.08 4.99 13.29
C ILE A 237 7.08 5.05 14.44
N LEU A 238 7.08 6.13 15.21
CA LEU A 238 8.05 6.36 16.30
C LEU A 238 7.64 5.70 17.62
N THR A 239 6.34 5.54 17.88
CA THR A 239 5.86 4.98 19.14
C THR A 239 6.07 3.46 19.22
N ALA A 240 6.23 2.98 20.45
CA ALA A 240 6.48 1.57 20.73
C ALA A 240 5.31 0.68 20.25
N ASP A 241 5.66 -0.46 19.64
CA ASP A 241 4.72 -1.40 19.05
C ASP A 241 5.15 -2.85 19.36
N PRO A 242 4.33 -3.63 20.09
CA PRO A 242 4.64 -5.03 20.37
C PRO A 242 4.35 -5.95 19.18
N ASP A 243 3.55 -5.51 18.20
CA ASP A 243 3.17 -6.31 17.03
C ASP A 243 4.00 -5.92 15.80
N PHE A 244 5.17 -6.55 15.66
CA PHE A 244 6.07 -6.28 14.53
C PHE A 244 5.41 -6.65 13.19
N LYS A 245 5.35 -5.66 12.29
CA LYS A 245 4.72 -5.70 10.95
C LYS A 245 5.43 -4.74 10.01
N PHE A 246 5.14 -4.82 8.71
CA PHE A 246 5.77 -3.99 7.69
C PHE A 246 5.54 -2.49 7.93
N HIS A 247 4.39 -2.08 8.49
CA HIS A 247 4.10 -0.70 8.90
C HIS A 247 4.01 -0.51 10.43
N SER A 248 4.53 -1.43 11.26
CA SER A 248 4.49 -1.27 12.72
C SER A 248 5.34 -0.10 13.21
N GLY A 249 5.07 0.37 14.43
CA GLY A 249 5.93 1.33 15.12
C GLY A 249 7.26 0.72 15.59
N ALA A 250 7.96 1.43 16.49
CA ALA A 250 9.23 1.00 17.06
C ALA A 250 9.06 -0.30 17.87
N PRO A 251 9.75 -1.40 17.54
CA PRO A 251 9.55 -2.67 18.23
C PRO A 251 9.85 -2.57 19.73
N VAL A 252 8.99 -3.17 20.56
CA VAL A 252 9.29 -3.34 21.99
C VAL A 252 10.34 -4.44 22.14
N THR A 253 11.53 -4.10 22.60
CA THR A 253 12.52 -5.11 22.99
C THR A 253 11.97 -5.87 24.19
N THR A 254 11.61 -7.14 24.02
CA THR A 254 11.43 -8.06 25.15
C THR A 254 12.79 -8.19 25.85
N ILE A 255 12.88 -7.63 27.05
CA ILE A 255 13.99 -7.83 28.01
C ILE A 255 13.94 -9.28 28.51
#